data_AF-A0A494XGZ7-F1
#
_entry.id   AF-A0A494XGZ7-F1
#
_cell.length_a   1.000
_cell.length_b   1.000
_cell.length_c   1.000
_cell.angle_alpha   90.00
_cell.angle_beta   90.00
_cell.angle_gamma   90.00
#
_symmetry.space_group_name_H-M   'P 1'
#
loop_
_entity.id
_entity.type
_entity.pdbx_description
1 polymer ?
#
loop_
_entity_poly.entity_id
_entity_poly.type
_entity_poly.pdbx_seq_one_letter_code
_entity_poly.pdbx_strand_id
1 'polypeptide(L)'
;MFMDEKLSEQRLKELIAMDPVIGKTEEHLELLSSEDSVRELAEARENAQRDWVSSMSGSRDEGIAIGKAEGKAEGKAEMVLKLLSKGMDIAWIAEVSGMTEERIRRLAESSKPNIEE
;
A
#
# COMPACT_ATOMS: atom_id res chain seq x y z
N MET A 1 -20.61 9.16 38.36
CA MET A 1 -19.22 9.50 38.72
C MET A 1 -18.91 8.86 40.05
N PHE A 2 -18.41 7.64 40.05
CA PHE A 2 -17.89 7.01 41.26
C PHE A 2 -16.50 6.50 40.88
N MET A 3 -15.49 7.12 41.49
CA MET A 3 -14.06 6.78 41.42
C MET A 3 -13.36 7.05 40.08
N ASP A 4 -12.99 8.32 39.86
CA ASP A 4 -11.98 8.72 38.86
C ASP A 4 -10.65 9.12 39.53
N GLU A 5 -10.52 8.90 40.84
CA GLU A 5 -9.27 9.12 41.58
C GLU A 5 -8.51 7.80 41.70
N LYS A 6 -7.41 7.67 40.94
CA LYS A 6 -6.45 6.60 41.14
C LYS A 6 -5.88 6.70 42.56
N LEU A 7 -6.01 5.62 43.34
CA LEU A 7 -5.33 5.49 44.64
C LEU A 7 -3.82 5.64 44.44
N SER A 8 -3.16 6.33 45.37
CA SER A 8 -1.70 6.36 45.38
C SER A 8 -1.15 4.96 45.68
N GLU A 9 0.00 4.60 45.10
CA GLU A 9 0.64 3.29 45.31
C GLU A 9 0.84 2.98 46.80
N GLN A 10 1.08 4.01 47.60
CA GLN A 10 1.30 3.90 49.03
C GLN A 10 0.03 3.50 49.78
N ARG A 11 -1.12 4.09 49.43
CA ARG A 11 -2.43 3.72 50.02
C ARG A 11 -2.93 2.36 49.56
N LEU A 12 -2.64 1.98 48.30
CA LEU A 12 -2.97 0.65 47.80
C LEU A 12 -2.20 -0.44 48.57
N LYS A 13 -0.89 -0.23 48.80
CA LYS A 13 -0.07 -1.13 49.62
C LYS A 13 -0.58 -1.26 51.06
N GLU A 14 -1.02 -0.14 51.66
CA GLU A 14 -1.64 -0.16 52.98
C GLU A 14 -2.94 -0.99 52.99
N LEU A 15 -3.79 -0.84 51.98
CA LEU A 15 -5.04 -1.62 51.86
C LEU A 15 -4.79 -3.12 51.65
N ILE A 16 -3.80 -3.48 50.83
CA ILE A 16 -3.38 -4.87 50.62
C ILE A 16 -2.85 -5.49 51.92
N ALA A 17 -2.11 -4.71 52.72
CA ALA A 17 -1.60 -5.16 54.02
C ALA A 17 -2.71 -5.31 55.07
N MET A 18 -3.79 -4.52 54.98
CA MET A 18 -4.92 -4.57 55.91
C MET A 18 -5.92 -5.68 55.58
N ASP A 19 -6.12 -6.02 54.31
CA ASP A 19 -7.06 -7.05 53.88
C ASP A 19 -6.43 -8.04 52.86
N PRO A 20 -6.22 -9.31 53.26
CA PRO A 20 -5.70 -10.35 52.38
C PRO A 20 -6.55 -10.61 51.13
N VAL A 21 -7.85 -10.32 51.16
CA VAL A 21 -8.75 -10.48 50.00
C VAL A 21 -8.44 -9.45 48.93
N ILE A 22 -8.10 -8.22 49.34
CA ILE A 22 -7.68 -7.15 48.42
C ILE A 22 -6.38 -7.54 47.74
N GLY A 23 -5.41 -8.06 48.50
CA GLY A 23 -4.14 -8.56 47.93
C GLY A 23 -4.33 -9.65 46.88
N LYS A 24 -5.18 -10.65 47.16
CA LYS A 24 -5.50 -11.70 46.19
C LYS A 24 -6.22 -11.19 44.95
N THR A 25 -7.04 -10.15 45.10
CA THR A 25 -7.76 -9.55 43.98
C THR A 25 -6.81 -8.77 43.07
N GLU A 26 -5.86 -8.03 43.66
CA GLU A 26 -4.82 -7.31 42.91
C GLU A 26 -3.89 -8.25 42.15
N GLU A 27 -3.46 -9.36 42.77
CA GLU A 27 -2.65 -10.40 42.13
C GLU A 27 -3.37 -11.03 40.91
N HIS A 28 -4.68 -11.31 41.04
CA HIS A 28 -5.47 -11.79 39.91
C HIS A 28 -5.61 -10.73 38.82
N LEU A 29 -5.81 -9.46 39.17
CA LEU A 29 -5.91 -8.36 38.21
C LEU A 29 -4.60 -8.17 37.43
N GLU A 30 -3.45 -8.24 38.09
CA GLU A 30 -2.13 -8.18 37.45
C GLU A 30 -1.91 -9.38 36.51
N LEU A 31 -2.34 -10.58 36.91
CA LEU A 31 -2.31 -11.77 36.05
C LEU A 31 -3.22 -11.60 34.82
N LEU A 32 -4.47 -11.16 35.02
CA LEU A 32 -5.43 -10.91 33.93
C LEU A 32 -4.94 -9.80 32.98
N SER A 33 -4.37 -8.71 33.52
CA SER A 33 -3.79 -7.65 32.68
C SER A 33 -2.53 -8.12 31.94
N SER A 34 -1.77 -9.05 32.52
CA SER A 34 -0.65 -9.68 31.84
C SER A 34 -1.13 -10.57 30.67
N GLU A 35 -2.26 -11.27 30.80
CA GLU A 35 -2.85 -12.04 29.70
C GLU A 35 -3.51 -11.15 28.63
N ASP A 36 -4.22 -10.10 29.03
CA ASP A 36 -4.84 -9.14 28.10
C ASP A 36 -3.76 -8.33 27.36
N SER A 37 -2.68 -7.90 28.02
CA SER A 37 -1.57 -7.21 27.34
C SER A 37 -0.83 -8.12 26.34
N VAL A 38 -0.73 -9.43 26.63
CA VAL A 38 -0.21 -10.41 25.68
C VAL A 38 -1.15 -10.57 24.48
N ARG A 39 -2.47 -10.57 24.71
CA ARG A 39 -3.48 -10.59 23.63
C ARG A 39 -3.39 -9.33 22.77
N GLU A 40 -3.34 -8.15 23.37
CA GLU A 40 -3.19 -6.88 22.67
C GLU A 40 -1.91 -6.83 21.83
N LEU A 41 -0.78 -7.31 22.37
CA LEU A 41 0.49 -7.39 21.63
C LEU A 41 0.39 -8.34 20.43
N ALA A 42 -0.28 -9.48 20.61
CA ALA A 42 -0.50 -10.45 19.53
C ALA A 42 -1.41 -9.88 18.44
N GLU A 43 -2.51 -9.24 18.82
CA GLU A 43 -3.44 -8.57 17.90
C GLU A 43 -2.77 -7.42 17.13
N ALA A 44 -2.00 -6.58 17.83
CA ALA A 44 -1.24 -5.49 17.20
C ALA A 44 -0.23 -6.03 16.18
N ARG A 45 0.45 -7.13 16.51
CA ARG A 45 1.40 -7.78 15.60
C ARG A 45 0.70 -8.42 14.39
N GLU A 46 -0.46 -9.04 14.60
CA GLU A 46 -1.25 -9.62 13.52
C GLU A 46 -1.77 -8.53 12.58
N ASN A 47 -2.32 -7.44 13.12
CA ASN A 47 -2.79 -6.31 12.34
C ASN A 47 -1.66 -5.67 11.54
N ALA A 48 -0.49 -5.44 12.15
CA ALA A 48 0.67 -4.92 11.43
C ALA A 48 1.12 -5.82 10.27
N GLN A 49 1.06 -7.15 10.45
CA GLN A 49 1.34 -8.09 9.35
C GLN A 49 0.29 -8.01 8.25
N ARG A 50 -1.00 -7.95 8.60
CA ARG A 50 -2.09 -7.82 7.62
C ARG A 50 -1.98 -6.52 6.84
N ASP A 51 -1.73 -5.41 7.52
CA ASP A 51 -1.56 -4.10 6.89
C ASP A 51 -0.37 -4.10 5.93
N TRP A 52 0.75 -4.70 6.34
CA TRP A 52 1.92 -4.83 5.48
C TRP A 52 1.63 -5.70 4.24
N VAL A 53 1.01 -6.86 4.42
CA VAL A 53 0.63 -7.75 3.31
C VAL A 53 -0.33 -7.04 2.35
N SER A 54 -1.35 -6.38 2.90
CA SER A 54 -2.34 -5.63 2.12
C SER A 54 -1.68 -4.52 1.31
N SER A 55 -0.87 -3.68 1.98
CA SER A 55 -0.12 -2.59 1.33
C SER A 55 0.80 -3.09 0.21
N MET A 56 1.54 -4.17 0.47
CA MET A 56 2.46 -4.75 -0.51
C MET A 56 1.71 -5.36 -1.69
N SER A 57 0.55 -5.98 -1.45
CA SER A 57 -0.30 -6.53 -2.51
C SER A 57 -0.85 -5.44 -3.43
N GLY A 58 -1.41 -4.37 -2.86
CA GLY A 58 -1.90 -3.22 -3.61
C GLY A 58 -0.80 -2.55 -4.43
N SER A 59 0.36 -2.31 -3.81
CA SER A 59 1.51 -1.71 -4.50
C SER A 59 2.00 -2.57 -5.67
N ARG A 60 2.00 -3.89 -5.52
CA ARG A 60 2.41 -4.82 -6.59
C ARG A 60 1.41 -4.83 -7.74
N ASP A 61 0.12 -4.86 -7.44
CA ASP A 61 -0.93 -4.89 -8.45
C ASP A 61 -0.97 -3.58 -9.24
N GLU A 62 -0.81 -2.44 -8.58
CA GLU A 62 -0.64 -1.13 -9.22
C GLU A 62 0.59 -1.09 -10.12
N GLY A 63 1.74 -1.55 -9.63
CA GLY A 63 2.97 -1.62 -10.42
C GLY A 63 2.84 -2.50 -11.67
N ILE A 64 2.17 -3.65 -11.56
CA ILE A 64 1.89 -4.54 -12.70
C ILE A 64 0.92 -3.88 -13.68
N ALA A 65 -0.11 -3.19 -13.19
CA ALA A 65 -1.08 -2.50 -14.04
C ALA A 65 -0.43 -1.37 -14.84
N ILE A 66 0.38 -0.53 -14.18
CA ILE A 66 1.15 0.54 -14.80
C ILE A 66 2.12 -0.05 -15.83
N GLY A 67 2.94 -1.03 -15.45
CA GLY A 67 3.91 -1.63 -16.36
C GLY A 67 3.27 -2.31 -17.58
N LYS A 68 2.10 -2.95 -17.43
CA LYS A 68 1.34 -3.50 -18.57
C LYS A 68 0.79 -2.40 -19.48
N ALA A 69 0.33 -1.29 -18.92
CA ALA A 69 -0.20 -0.18 -19.69
C ALA A 69 0.92 0.52 -20.48
N GLU A 70 2.03 0.85 -19.80
CA GLU A 70 3.21 1.46 -20.40
C GLU A 70 3.81 0.56 -21.48
N GLY A 71 4.07 -0.72 -21.18
CA GLY A 71 4.64 -1.65 -22.16
C GLY A 71 3.75 -1.87 -23.39
N LYS A 72 2.42 -1.85 -23.24
CA LYS A 72 1.50 -1.88 -24.40
C LYS A 72 1.57 -0.59 -25.21
N ALA A 73 1.68 0.56 -24.56
CA ALA A 73 1.77 1.86 -25.23
C ALA A 73 3.09 2.00 -25.99
N GLU A 74 4.22 1.67 -25.35
CA GLU A 74 5.56 1.68 -25.94
C GLU A 74 5.67 0.69 -27.10
N GLY A 75 5.23 -0.56 -26.91
CA GLY A 75 5.26 -1.57 -27.96
C GLY A 75 4.43 -1.17 -29.19
N LYS A 76 3.27 -0.54 -28.98
CA LYS A 76 2.47 0.02 -30.08
C LYS A 76 3.17 1.18 -30.77
N ALA A 77 3.78 2.09 -30.02
CA ALA A 77 4.51 3.22 -30.58
C ALA A 77 5.71 2.75 -31.42
N GLU A 78 6.52 1.81 -30.90
CA GLU A 78 7.62 1.21 -31.65
C GLU A 78 7.16 0.53 -32.93
N MET A 79 6.06 -0.23 -32.86
CA MET A 79 5.48 -0.89 -34.03
C MET A 79 5.09 0.13 -35.10
N VAL A 80 4.39 1.20 -34.71
CA VAL A 80 4.01 2.29 -35.62
C VAL A 80 5.24 2.95 -36.25
N LEU A 81 6.27 3.26 -35.47
CA LEU A 81 7.51 3.85 -35.99
C LEU A 81 8.25 2.91 -36.96
N LYS A 82 8.30 1.60 -36.67
CA LYS A 82 8.88 0.59 -37.57
C LYS A 82 8.07 0.43 -38.88
N LEU A 83 6.75 0.58 -38.83
CA LEU A 83 5.90 0.53 -40.03
C LEU A 83 6.08 1.80 -40.88
N LEU A 84 6.14 2.97 -40.24
CA LEU A 84 6.44 4.24 -40.92
C LEU A 84 7.82 4.22 -41.58
N SER A 85 8.85 3.69 -40.91
CA SER A 85 10.19 3.60 -41.50
C SER A 85 10.29 2.63 -42.67
N LYS A 86 9.35 1.67 -42.77
CA LYS A 86 9.18 0.79 -43.93
C LYS A 86 8.37 1.41 -45.07
N GLY A 87 7.92 2.66 -44.92
CA GLY A 87 7.15 3.37 -45.93
C GLY A 87 5.68 2.96 -46.02
N MET A 88 5.13 2.34 -44.98
CA MET A 88 3.71 2.00 -44.93
C MET A 88 2.85 3.26 -44.82
N ASP A 89 1.68 3.25 -45.47
CA ASP A 89 0.77 4.39 -45.47
C ASP A 89 0.13 4.65 -44.10
N ILE A 90 -0.08 5.93 -43.76
CA ILE A 90 -0.60 6.34 -42.46
C ILE A 90 -2.02 5.82 -42.22
N ALA A 91 -2.88 5.80 -43.24
CA ALA A 91 -4.25 5.33 -43.10
C ALA A 91 -4.28 3.80 -42.83
N TRP A 92 -3.41 3.04 -43.50
CA TRP A 92 -3.26 1.61 -43.24
C TRP A 92 -2.70 1.33 -41.84
N ILE A 93 -1.71 2.09 -41.38
CA ILE A 93 -1.18 1.96 -40.01
C ILE A 93 -2.25 2.31 -38.98
N ALA A 94 -3.07 3.33 -39.23
CA ALA A 94 -4.19 3.71 -38.36
C ALA A 94 -5.19 2.56 -38.20
N GLU A 95 -5.55 1.90 -39.29
CA GLU A 95 -6.44 0.74 -39.32
C GLU A 95 -5.89 -0.43 -38.49
N VAL A 96 -4.62 -0.81 -38.72
CA VAL A 96 -4.02 -1.99 -38.07
C VAL A 96 -3.68 -1.73 -36.60
N SER A 97 -3.20 -0.53 -36.26
CA SER A 97 -2.79 -0.18 -34.89
C SER A 97 -3.97 0.25 -33.99
N GLY A 98 -5.11 0.60 -34.59
CA GLY A 98 -6.26 1.22 -33.93
C GLY A 98 -5.96 2.62 -33.39
N MET A 99 -4.96 3.31 -33.93
CA MET A 99 -4.61 4.68 -33.57
C MET A 99 -5.19 5.67 -34.58
N THR A 100 -5.42 6.91 -34.13
CA THR A 100 -5.76 7.99 -35.06
C THR A 100 -4.53 8.42 -35.86
N GLU A 101 -4.74 8.86 -37.10
CA GLU A 101 -3.65 9.37 -37.94
C GLU A 101 -2.90 10.53 -37.27
N GLU A 102 -3.60 11.40 -36.54
CA GLU A 102 -2.99 12.48 -35.77
C GLU A 102 -2.03 11.98 -34.69
N ARG A 103 -2.36 10.86 -34.03
CA ARG A 103 -1.46 10.27 -33.04
C ARG A 103 -0.23 9.67 -33.71
N ILE A 104 -0.40 9.04 -34.86
CA ILE A 104 0.69 8.48 -35.66
C ILE A 104 1.64 9.58 -36.15
N ARG A 105 1.11 10.69 -36.67
CA ARG A 105 1.91 11.86 -37.08
C ARG A 105 2.71 12.45 -35.91
N ARG A 106 2.08 12.62 -34.75
CA ARG A 106 2.76 13.08 -33.53
C ARG A 106 3.88 12.14 -33.08
N LEU A 107 3.67 10.83 -33.15
CA LEU A 107 4.73 9.85 -32.85
C LEU A 107 5.90 10.00 -33.83
N ALA A 108 5.61 10.16 -35.12
CA ALA A 108 6.62 10.37 -36.14
C ALA A 108 7.43 11.67 -35.93
N GLU A 109 6.77 12.76 -35.52
CA GLU A 109 7.40 14.04 -35.20
C GLU A 109 8.28 13.93 -33.94
N SER A 110 7.79 13.29 -32.88
CA SER A 110 8.55 13.10 -31.64
C SER A 110 9.78 12.20 -31.79
N SER A 111 9.82 11.36 -32.83
CA SER A 111 10.95 10.48 -33.14
C SER A 111 11.96 11.10 -34.10
N LYS A 112 11.64 12.23 -34.76
CA LYS A 112 12.64 12.96 -35.56
C LYS A 112 13.57 13.66 -34.58
N PRO A 113 14.90 13.44 -34.65
CA PRO A 113 15.83 14.22 -33.84
C PRO A 113 15.59 15.70 -34.17
N ASN A 114 15.42 16.52 -33.13
CA ASN A 114 15.33 17.96 -33.25
C ASN A 114 16.71 18.47 -33.70
N ILE A 115 16.96 18.41 -35.01
CA ILE A 115 18.10 19.04 -35.65
C ILE A 115 17.63 20.45 -35.98
N GLU A 116 17.64 21.32 -34.97
CA GLU A 116 17.65 22.75 -35.19
C GLU A 116 19.12 23.21 -35.21
N GLU A 117 19.41 24.06 -36.20
CA GLU A 117 20.71 24.57 -36.66
C GLU A 117 21.58 25.26 -35.61
#